data_AF-A0A842Q9X9-F1
#
_entry.id   AF-A0A842Q9X9-F1
#
_cell.length_a   1.000
_cell.length_b   1.000
_cell.length_c   1.000
_cell.angle_alpha   90.00
_cell.angle_beta   90.00
_cell.angle_gamma   90.00
#
_symmetry.space_group_name_H-M   'P 1'
#
loop_
_entity.id
_entity.type
_entity.pdbx_description
1 polymer ?
#
loop_
_entity_poly.entity_id
_entity_poly.type
_entity_poly.pdbx_seq_one_letter_code
_entity_poly.pdbx_strand_id
1 'polypeptide(L)'
;MFEVVKKIDLKGQKARTISSAITKVLKEFDKRSQVKDLKKIEIYVTTNPVKIAKKILLPKVKVRRHGEVREWITANTPSFTYWVKGKTPIIMLNASEKIFEEMNYNAIEGLIAHELMHLLNKLDGIEKELEEEIDISGEHILRLLETHKEVKPFTVDRLFVSFVRITSTTVLFIKDIFANSRAMSFGFDEELYENYKAALRGVREMKFTEEAIINALKEDKKHVLDNAFLTYLGLNLTWVTFKMFGIKWHKELEEMARIEVPGIIKRKGDEILDEMIKLRSGHDEKQIRKIIKLSQENYYDIVKYFCKKLT
;
A
#
# COMPACT_ATOMS: atom_id res chain seq x y z
N MET A 1 3.59 -32.06 -2.20
CA MET A 1 3.45 -31.37 -3.49
C MET A 1 2.59 -30.14 -3.25
N PHE A 2 3.11 -28.95 -3.55
CA PHE A 2 2.40 -27.69 -3.38
C PHE A 2 1.35 -27.52 -4.49
N GLU A 3 0.06 -27.44 -4.12
CA GLU A 3 -1.05 -27.30 -5.06
C GLU A 3 -1.32 -25.83 -5.41
N VAL A 4 -1.37 -25.50 -6.70
CA VAL A 4 -1.67 -24.14 -7.18
C VAL A 4 -2.99 -24.14 -7.93
N VAL A 5 -4.00 -23.47 -7.37
CA VAL A 5 -5.30 -23.29 -8.01
C VAL A 5 -5.37 -21.91 -8.64
N LYS A 6 -5.41 -21.86 -9.98
CA LYS A 6 -5.49 -20.60 -10.74
C LYS A 6 -6.91 -20.39 -11.27
N LYS A 7 -7.48 -19.22 -11.01
CA LYS A 7 -8.81 -18.80 -11.47
C LYS A 7 -8.65 -17.49 -12.23
N ILE A 8 -8.49 -17.60 -13.55
CA ILE A 8 -8.18 -16.47 -14.44
C ILE A 8 -9.42 -16.18 -15.30
N ASP A 9 -10.01 -14.99 -15.17
CA ASP A 9 -11.20 -14.59 -15.93
C ASP A 9 -10.88 -14.24 -17.39
N LEU A 10 -9.63 -13.85 -17.67
CA LEU A 10 -9.15 -13.59 -19.03
C LEU A 10 -9.09 -14.90 -19.85
N LYS A 11 -9.16 -14.79 -21.18
CA LYS A 11 -9.22 -15.93 -22.12
C LYS A 11 -8.07 -15.92 -23.12
N GLY A 12 -7.87 -17.06 -23.80
CA GLY A 12 -6.93 -17.18 -24.92
C GLY A 12 -5.46 -16.95 -24.54
N GLN A 13 -4.74 -16.22 -25.38
CA GLN A 13 -3.31 -15.92 -25.18
C GLN A 13 -3.05 -15.25 -23.84
N LYS A 14 -3.85 -14.25 -23.46
CA LYS A 14 -3.70 -13.51 -22.19
C LYS A 14 -3.72 -14.44 -20.98
N ALA A 15 -4.67 -15.38 -20.96
CA ALA A 15 -4.79 -16.37 -19.88
C ALA A 15 -3.57 -17.29 -19.78
N ARG A 16 -3.02 -17.73 -20.93
CA ARG A 16 -1.82 -18.57 -20.97
C ARG A 16 -0.59 -17.83 -20.46
N THR A 17 -0.41 -16.58 -20.89
CA THR A 17 0.71 -15.73 -20.45
C THR A 17 0.66 -15.50 -18.95
N ILE A 18 -0.50 -15.13 -18.39
CA ILE A 18 -0.66 -14.93 -16.94
C ILE A 18 -0.45 -16.24 -16.18
N SER A 19 -1.00 -17.35 -16.67
CA SER A 19 -0.80 -18.67 -16.05
C SER A 19 0.68 -19.08 -16.04
N SER A 20 1.43 -18.73 -17.08
CA SER A 20 2.88 -18.93 -17.16
C SER A 20 3.62 -18.09 -16.11
N ALA A 21 3.33 -16.79 -16.03
CA ALA A 21 3.90 -15.88 -15.04
C ALA A 21 3.69 -16.40 -13.60
N ILE A 22 2.44 -16.77 -13.26
CA ILE A 22 2.10 -17.37 -11.97
C ILE A 22 2.95 -18.62 -11.69
N THR A 23 3.11 -19.50 -12.69
CA THR A 23 3.90 -20.73 -12.51
C THR A 23 5.38 -20.43 -12.27
N LYS A 24 5.95 -19.49 -13.02
CA LYS A 24 7.36 -19.13 -12.92
C LYS A 24 7.66 -18.54 -11.54
N VAL A 25 6.88 -17.56 -11.10
CA VAL A 25 7.06 -16.93 -9.77
C VAL A 25 6.89 -17.95 -8.65
N LEU A 26 5.85 -18.80 -8.70
CA LEU A 26 5.62 -19.81 -7.66
C LEU A 26 6.70 -20.89 -7.60
N LYS A 27 7.31 -21.25 -8.74
CA LYS A 27 8.45 -22.19 -8.73
C LYS A 27 9.66 -21.59 -8.00
N GLU A 28 9.96 -20.32 -8.24
CA GLU A 28 11.04 -19.64 -7.53
C GLU A 28 10.70 -19.43 -6.05
N PHE A 29 9.45 -19.09 -5.75
CA PHE A 29 8.94 -19.00 -4.38
C PHE A 29 9.07 -20.33 -3.62
N ASP A 30 8.62 -21.45 -4.20
CA ASP A 30 8.67 -22.77 -3.56
C ASP A 30 10.11 -23.20 -3.25
N LYS A 31 11.05 -22.96 -4.18
CA LYS A 31 12.48 -23.24 -3.97
C LYS A 31 13.09 -22.44 -2.81
N ARG A 32 12.70 -21.18 -2.65
CA ARG A 32 13.39 -20.22 -1.76
C ARG A 32 12.71 -20.01 -0.41
N SER A 33 11.40 -20.16 -0.36
CA SER A 33 10.60 -19.79 0.82
C SER A 33 10.70 -20.80 1.97
N GLN A 34 11.12 -22.04 1.69
CA GLN A 34 11.21 -23.15 2.67
C GLN A 34 9.95 -23.31 3.55
N VAL A 35 8.78 -22.87 3.09
CA VAL A 35 7.54 -22.90 3.88
C VAL A 35 7.02 -24.33 3.94
N LYS A 36 7.46 -25.08 4.95
CA LYS A 36 7.14 -26.51 5.13
C LYS A 36 5.63 -26.80 5.20
N ASP A 37 4.82 -25.81 5.59
CA ASP A 37 3.39 -25.99 5.85
C ASP A 37 2.46 -25.49 4.72
N LEU A 38 2.99 -24.86 3.67
CA LEU A 38 2.15 -24.34 2.59
C LEU A 38 1.80 -25.46 1.60
N LYS A 39 0.63 -26.07 1.77
CA LYS A 39 0.17 -27.17 0.91
C LYS A 39 -0.56 -26.72 -0.35
N LYS A 40 -1.22 -25.56 -0.30
CA LYS A 40 -2.10 -25.07 -1.36
C LYS A 40 -2.13 -23.55 -1.39
N ILE A 41 -2.25 -22.94 -2.57
CA ILE A 41 -2.59 -21.53 -2.75
C ILE A 41 -3.70 -21.38 -3.82
N GLU A 42 -4.61 -20.42 -3.62
CA GLU A 42 -5.54 -20.00 -4.67
C GLU A 42 -5.17 -18.62 -5.21
N ILE A 43 -5.11 -18.47 -6.53
CA ILE A 43 -4.81 -17.20 -7.19
C ILE A 43 -5.97 -16.86 -8.13
N TYR A 44 -6.60 -15.72 -7.89
CA TYR A 44 -7.67 -15.15 -8.70
C TYR A 44 -7.11 -14.01 -9.53
N VAL A 45 -7.35 -14.01 -10.84
CA VAL A 45 -7.03 -12.89 -11.73
C VAL A 45 -8.33 -12.48 -12.41
N THR A 46 -8.88 -11.33 -12.03
CA THR A 46 -10.29 -11.01 -12.31
C THR A 46 -10.48 -9.60 -12.84
N THR A 47 -11.41 -9.46 -13.78
CA THR A 47 -11.89 -8.14 -14.27
C THR A 47 -13.03 -7.59 -13.40
N ASN A 48 -13.48 -8.33 -12.39
CA ASN A 48 -14.48 -7.89 -11.42
C ASN A 48 -13.98 -8.14 -9.99
N PRO A 49 -12.98 -7.37 -9.54
CA PRO A 49 -12.34 -7.58 -8.25
C PRO A 49 -13.31 -7.41 -7.07
N VAL A 50 -14.33 -6.53 -7.19
CA VAL A 50 -15.37 -6.36 -6.17
C VAL A 50 -16.16 -7.66 -5.94
N LYS A 51 -16.60 -8.33 -7.02
CA LYS A 51 -17.36 -9.59 -6.93
C LYS A 51 -16.53 -10.68 -6.27
N ILE A 52 -15.26 -10.79 -6.64
CA ILE A 52 -14.36 -11.81 -6.11
C ILE A 52 -13.98 -11.52 -4.66
N ALA A 53 -13.66 -10.27 -4.31
CA ALA A 53 -13.39 -9.85 -2.93
C ALA A 53 -14.60 -10.17 -2.02
N LYS A 54 -15.83 -9.87 -2.48
CA LYS A 54 -17.05 -10.26 -1.76
C LYS A 54 -17.13 -11.76 -1.52
N LYS A 55 -16.81 -12.59 -2.51
CA LYS A 55 -16.80 -14.06 -2.39
C LYS A 55 -15.71 -14.57 -1.43
N ILE A 56 -14.56 -13.92 -1.40
CA ILE A 56 -13.43 -14.31 -0.53
C ILE A 56 -13.67 -13.91 0.92
N LEU A 57 -14.10 -12.66 1.14
CA LEU A 57 -14.15 -12.01 2.44
C LEU A 57 -15.51 -12.19 3.13
N LEU A 58 -16.63 -11.89 2.46
CA LEU A 58 -17.95 -11.84 3.13
C LEU A 58 -18.41 -13.15 3.78
N PRO A 59 -18.17 -14.35 3.22
CA PRO A 59 -18.55 -15.59 3.91
C PRO A 59 -17.74 -15.89 5.17
N LYS A 60 -16.66 -15.15 5.44
CA LYS A 60 -15.62 -15.53 6.40
C LYS A 60 -15.33 -14.48 7.49
N VAL A 61 -15.86 -13.26 7.39
CA VAL A 61 -15.55 -12.20 8.36
C VAL A 61 -16.70 -12.03 9.36
N LYS A 62 -16.44 -12.26 10.67
CA LYS A 62 -17.18 -11.58 11.75
C LYS A 62 -16.62 -10.16 11.85
N VAL A 63 -17.12 -9.24 11.03
CA VAL A 63 -16.52 -7.92 10.82
C VAL A 63 -16.77 -7.01 12.02
N ARG A 64 -15.76 -6.75 12.86
CA ARG A 64 -15.85 -5.73 13.94
C ARG A 64 -15.61 -4.28 13.46
N ARG A 65 -15.17 -4.07 12.21
CA ARG A 65 -14.97 -2.74 11.61
C ARG A 65 -15.67 -2.65 10.24
N HIS A 66 -16.96 -2.32 10.27
CA HIS A 66 -17.88 -2.45 9.13
C HIS A 66 -17.76 -1.34 8.06
N GLY A 67 -17.05 -0.23 8.33
CA GLY A 67 -16.89 0.89 7.38
C GLY A 67 -15.79 0.67 6.35
N GLU A 68 -14.56 0.47 6.82
CA GLU A 68 -13.35 0.50 5.97
C GLU A 68 -13.26 -0.66 4.96
N VAL A 69 -13.62 -1.89 5.37
CA VAL A 69 -13.56 -3.05 4.46
C VAL A 69 -14.63 -2.96 3.38
N ARG A 70 -15.82 -2.42 3.70
CA ARG A 70 -16.89 -2.26 2.71
C ARG A 70 -16.54 -1.16 1.72
N GLU A 71 -16.05 -0.02 2.18
CA GLU A 71 -15.60 1.09 1.34
C GLU A 71 -14.42 0.69 0.46
N TRP A 72 -13.42 0.00 1.03
CA TRP A 72 -12.27 -0.55 0.31
C TRP A 72 -12.67 -1.60 -0.76
N ILE A 73 -13.64 -2.47 -0.45
CA ILE A 73 -14.21 -3.42 -1.41
C ILE A 73 -14.97 -2.68 -2.54
N THR A 74 -15.58 -1.53 -2.26
CA THR A 74 -16.42 -0.81 -3.24
C THR A 74 -15.70 0.25 -4.07
N ALA A 75 -14.52 0.72 -3.66
CA ALA A 75 -13.89 1.94 -4.19
C ALA A 75 -12.69 1.71 -5.13
N ASN A 76 -12.67 0.61 -5.91
CA ASN A 76 -11.56 0.12 -6.77
C ASN A 76 -10.60 -0.85 -6.06
N THR A 77 -11.06 -2.08 -5.82
CA THR A 77 -10.25 -3.16 -5.21
C THR A 77 -8.92 -3.37 -5.94
N PRO A 78 -7.78 -3.03 -5.31
CA PRO A 78 -6.46 -3.35 -5.83
C PRO A 78 -6.19 -4.85 -5.66
N SER A 79 -5.10 -5.31 -6.26
CA SER A 79 -4.53 -6.63 -5.98
C SER A 79 -4.25 -6.79 -4.48
N PHE A 80 -4.46 -7.98 -3.92
CA PHE A 80 -4.23 -8.26 -2.50
C PHE A 80 -3.96 -9.72 -2.18
N THR A 81 -3.37 -9.94 -1.01
CA THR A 81 -3.15 -11.25 -0.39
C THR A 81 -3.95 -11.39 0.90
N TYR A 82 -4.67 -12.51 1.02
CA TYR A 82 -5.48 -12.85 2.18
C TYR A 82 -5.16 -14.25 2.69
N TRP A 83 -4.91 -14.36 3.99
CA TRP A 83 -4.69 -15.63 4.65
C TRP A 83 -5.16 -15.60 6.11
N VAL A 84 -5.60 -16.76 6.59
CA VAL A 84 -5.94 -17.03 8.00
C VAL A 84 -5.25 -18.33 8.36
N LYS A 85 -4.61 -18.40 9.54
CA LYS A 85 -3.88 -19.59 9.98
C LYS A 85 -4.74 -20.85 9.86
N GLY A 86 -4.17 -21.89 9.25
CA GLY A 86 -4.87 -23.17 8.99
C GLY A 86 -5.85 -23.16 7.81
N LYS A 87 -5.95 -22.07 7.05
CA LYS A 87 -6.71 -22.00 5.78
C LYS A 87 -5.77 -21.85 4.59
N THR A 88 -6.29 -22.14 3.40
CA THR A 88 -5.60 -21.88 2.13
C THR A 88 -5.43 -20.38 1.91
N PRO A 89 -4.20 -19.86 1.70
CA PRO A 89 -3.99 -18.48 1.28
C PRO A 89 -4.61 -18.21 -0.09
N ILE A 90 -5.04 -16.96 -0.25
CA ILE A 90 -5.69 -16.48 -1.47
C ILE A 90 -4.99 -15.21 -1.91
N ILE A 91 -4.58 -15.16 -3.17
CA ILE A 91 -4.13 -13.93 -3.85
C ILE A 91 -5.21 -13.54 -4.85
N MET A 92 -5.59 -12.27 -4.88
CA MET A 92 -6.46 -11.69 -5.90
C MET A 92 -5.70 -10.62 -6.64
N LEU A 93 -5.69 -10.68 -7.97
CA LEU A 93 -5.09 -9.70 -8.85
C LEU A 93 -6.17 -9.03 -9.68
N ASN A 94 -6.12 -7.69 -9.75
CA ASN A 94 -7.04 -6.91 -10.55
C ASN A 94 -6.58 -6.88 -12.02
N ALA A 95 -7.28 -7.63 -12.88
CA ALA A 95 -6.96 -7.76 -14.30
C ALA A 95 -7.28 -6.50 -15.13
N SER A 96 -7.86 -5.47 -14.51
CA SER A 96 -8.05 -4.14 -15.10
C SER A 96 -6.85 -3.20 -14.90
N GLU A 97 -5.81 -3.63 -14.19
CA GLU A 97 -4.57 -2.86 -14.11
C GLU A 97 -3.85 -2.85 -15.46
N LYS A 98 -3.21 -1.73 -15.82
CA LYS A 98 -2.55 -1.51 -17.13
C LYS A 98 -1.58 -2.63 -17.51
N ILE A 99 -0.89 -3.22 -16.53
CA ILE A 99 0.06 -4.32 -16.74
C ILE A 99 -0.59 -5.55 -17.39
N PHE A 100 -1.86 -5.83 -17.09
CA PHE A 100 -2.61 -6.94 -17.69
C PHE A 100 -3.25 -6.55 -19.03
N GLU A 101 -3.59 -5.27 -19.22
CA GLU A 101 -4.09 -4.77 -20.49
C GLU A 101 -3.02 -4.87 -21.58
N GLU A 102 -1.83 -4.35 -21.27
CA GLU A 102 -0.64 -4.32 -22.13
C GLU A 102 0.11 -5.65 -22.17
N MET A 103 -0.24 -6.59 -21.29
CA MET A 103 0.45 -7.86 -21.13
C MET A 103 1.96 -7.71 -20.84
N ASN A 104 2.33 -6.74 -20.00
CA ASN A 104 3.70 -6.60 -19.52
C ASN A 104 4.05 -7.78 -18.60
N TYR A 105 4.72 -8.78 -19.18
CA TYR A 105 5.01 -10.05 -18.51
C TYR A 105 5.83 -9.87 -17.23
N ASN A 106 6.88 -9.05 -17.28
CA ASN A 106 7.76 -8.79 -16.13
C ASN A 106 7.02 -8.05 -15.02
N ALA A 107 6.20 -7.05 -15.36
CA ALA A 107 5.38 -6.34 -14.38
C ALA A 107 4.36 -7.27 -13.69
N ILE A 108 3.73 -8.17 -14.45
CA ILE A 108 2.80 -9.17 -13.89
C ILE A 108 3.54 -10.11 -12.93
N GLU A 109 4.75 -10.58 -13.29
CA GLU A 109 5.57 -11.38 -12.39
C GLU A 109 5.93 -10.62 -11.11
N GLY A 110 6.28 -9.34 -11.22
CA GLY A 110 6.62 -8.47 -10.09
C GLY A 110 5.46 -8.29 -9.13
N LEU A 111 4.25 -8.05 -9.66
CA LEU A 111 3.03 -7.96 -8.84
C LEU A 111 2.74 -9.28 -8.11
N ILE A 112 2.85 -10.43 -8.78
CA ILE A 112 2.64 -11.73 -8.15
C ILE A 112 3.68 -11.99 -7.07
N ALA A 113 4.95 -11.66 -7.32
CA ALA A 113 6.04 -11.82 -6.37
C ALA A 113 5.79 -10.97 -5.12
N HIS A 114 5.43 -9.69 -5.30
CA HIS A 114 5.07 -8.78 -4.21
C HIS A 114 3.96 -9.36 -3.32
N GLU A 115 2.85 -9.80 -3.93
CA GLU A 115 1.74 -10.40 -3.20
C GLU A 115 2.13 -11.68 -2.45
N LEU A 116 2.97 -12.53 -3.04
CA LEU A 116 3.49 -13.71 -2.34
C LEU A 116 4.36 -13.35 -1.14
N MET A 117 5.11 -12.23 -1.17
CA MET A 117 5.89 -11.81 -0.02
C MET A 117 5.01 -11.32 1.13
N HIS A 118 3.83 -10.75 0.86
CA HIS A 118 2.86 -10.46 1.92
C HIS A 118 2.44 -11.71 2.68
N LEU A 119 2.30 -12.85 2.00
CA LEU A 119 2.03 -14.12 2.67
C LEU A 119 3.17 -14.53 3.61
N LEU A 120 4.43 -14.36 3.20
CA LEU A 120 5.58 -14.66 4.06
C LEU A 120 5.67 -13.71 5.24
N ASN A 121 5.46 -12.41 5.02
CA ASN A 121 5.43 -11.42 6.10
C ASN A 121 4.37 -11.79 7.14
N LYS A 122 3.21 -12.26 6.70
CA LYS A 122 2.14 -12.72 7.59
C LYS A 122 2.50 -14.00 8.35
N LEU A 123 3.19 -14.94 7.70
CA LEU A 123 3.68 -16.16 8.35
C LEU A 123 4.72 -15.87 9.44
N ASP A 124 5.55 -14.85 9.22
CA ASP A 124 6.63 -14.45 10.13
C ASP A 124 6.17 -13.55 11.28
N GLY A 125 4.88 -13.20 11.35
CA GLY A 125 4.32 -12.39 12.44
C GLY A 125 4.31 -10.88 12.20
N ILE A 126 4.90 -10.40 11.08
CA ILE A 126 5.05 -8.96 10.78
C ILE A 126 3.72 -8.20 10.83
N GLU A 127 2.64 -8.78 10.31
CA GLU A 127 1.32 -8.12 10.38
C GLU A 127 0.85 -7.92 11.82
N LYS A 128 1.14 -8.87 12.72
CA LYS A 128 0.75 -8.78 14.14
C LYS A 128 1.53 -7.68 14.85
N GLU A 129 2.85 -7.61 14.62
CA GLU A 129 3.68 -6.54 15.20
C GLU A 129 3.23 -5.16 14.71
N LEU A 130 2.89 -5.03 13.42
CA LEU A 130 2.36 -3.79 12.86
C LEU A 130 1.00 -3.40 13.46
N GLU A 131 0.10 -4.36 13.69
CA GLU A 131 -1.20 -4.12 14.35
C GLU A 131 -1.00 -3.62 15.79
N GLU A 132 -0.08 -4.23 16.55
CA GLU A 132 0.25 -3.81 17.91
C GLU A 132 0.80 -2.37 17.95
N GLU A 133 1.65 -1.99 16.99
CA GLU A 133 2.19 -0.64 16.91
C GLU A 133 1.15 0.42 16.50
N ILE A 134 0.11 0.05 15.74
CA ILE A 134 -1.04 0.94 15.49
C ILE A 134 -1.76 1.24 16.79
N ASP A 135 -2.07 0.20 17.57
CA ASP A 135 -2.82 0.34 18.81
C ASP A 135 -2.06 1.21 19.83
N ILE A 136 -0.75 0.99 19.98
CA ILE A 136 0.12 1.82 20.83
C ILE A 136 0.18 3.27 20.34
N SER A 137 0.23 3.49 19.03
CA SER A 137 0.29 4.83 18.44
C SER A 137 -1.04 5.58 18.51
N GLY A 138 -2.15 4.90 18.84
CA GLY A 138 -3.47 5.51 19.03
C GLY A 138 -3.48 6.59 20.12
N GLU A 139 -2.72 6.41 21.21
CA GLU A 139 -2.61 7.42 22.28
C GLU A 139 -1.96 8.73 21.80
N HIS A 140 -1.09 8.65 20.79
CA HIS A 140 -0.50 9.86 20.21
C HIS A 140 -1.54 10.69 19.44
N ILE A 141 -2.44 10.03 18.71
CA ILE A 141 -3.55 10.69 18.01
C ILE A 141 -4.40 11.49 19.00
N LEU A 142 -4.77 10.87 20.14
CA LEU A 142 -5.60 11.53 21.16
C LEU A 142 -4.95 12.82 21.67
N ARG A 143 -3.65 12.79 21.97
CA ARG A 143 -2.91 13.99 22.40
C ARG A 143 -2.88 15.09 21.34
N LEU A 144 -2.73 14.74 20.06
CA LEU A 144 -2.78 15.74 18.99
C LEU A 144 -4.16 16.40 18.92
N LEU A 145 -5.23 15.60 19.05
CA LEU A 145 -6.61 16.09 19.03
C LEU A 145 -6.96 16.98 20.23
N GLU A 146 -6.46 16.66 21.43
CA GLU A 146 -6.67 17.48 22.63
C GLU A 146 -6.13 18.92 22.47
N THR A 147 -5.06 19.09 21.70
CA THR A 147 -4.46 20.41 21.43
C THR A 147 -5.10 21.12 20.24
N HIS A 148 -6.01 20.47 19.51
CA HIS A 148 -6.57 21.00 18.29
C HIS A 148 -7.63 22.07 18.56
N LYS A 149 -7.45 23.24 17.97
CA LYS A 149 -8.48 24.28 17.90
C LYS A 149 -9.26 24.08 16.61
N GLU A 150 -10.55 23.80 16.74
CA GLU A 150 -11.39 23.48 15.58
C GLU A 150 -11.46 24.64 14.58
N VAL A 151 -11.22 24.32 13.31
CA VAL A 151 -11.40 25.21 12.17
C VAL A 151 -12.05 24.38 11.07
N LYS A 152 -13.28 24.72 10.65
CA LYS A 152 -13.94 23.97 9.56
C LYS A 152 -13.05 23.97 8.31
N PRO A 153 -12.84 22.80 7.65
CA PRO A 153 -13.56 21.53 7.83
C PRO A 153 -12.95 20.55 8.87
N PHE A 154 -11.90 20.94 9.58
CA PHE A 154 -11.20 20.13 10.58
C PHE A 154 -11.83 20.29 11.97
N THR A 155 -12.96 19.61 12.19
CA THR A 155 -13.43 19.32 13.56
C THR A 155 -12.64 18.17 14.16
N VAL A 156 -12.67 18.01 15.49
CA VAL A 156 -11.97 16.92 16.19
C VAL A 156 -12.33 15.55 15.61
N ASP A 157 -13.63 15.27 15.42
CA ASP A 157 -14.09 13.99 14.88
C ASP A 157 -13.59 13.73 13.45
N ARG A 158 -13.63 14.76 12.59
CA ARG A 158 -13.20 14.61 11.19
C ARG A 158 -11.69 14.48 11.07
N LEU A 159 -10.95 15.12 11.99
CA LEU A 159 -9.51 15.00 12.08
C LEU A 159 -9.10 13.64 12.68
N PHE A 160 -9.86 13.08 13.63
CA PHE A 160 -9.66 11.71 14.10
C PHE A 160 -9.75 10.71 12.95
N VAL A 161 -10.76 10.84 12.08
CA VAL A 161 -10.89 10.00 10.87
C VAL A 161 -9.68 10.16 9.92
N SER A 162 -9.15 11.38 9.74
CA SER A 162 -7.88 11.56 9.02
C SER A 162 -6.77 10.76 9.65
N PHE A 163 -6.55 10.91 10.96
CA PHE A 163 -5.44 10.27 11.64
C PHE A 163 -5.51 8.74 11.57
N VAL A 164 -6.70 8.15 11.72
CA VAL A 164 -6.89 6.71 11.52
C VAL A 164 -6.47 6.31 10.10
N ARG A 165 -6.92 7.04 9.08
CA ARG A 165 -6.57 6.79 7.68
C ARG A 165 -5.07 6.95 7.39
N ILE A 166 -4.44 8.00 7.91
CA ILE A 166 -3.00 8.25 7.75
C ILE A 166 -2.19 7.13 8.42
N THR A 167 -2.58 6.75 9.64
CA THR A 167 -1.90 5.73 10.44
C THR A 167 -2.00 4.37 9.77
N SER A 168 -3.20 3.94 9.37
CA SER A 168 -3.41 2.66 8.72
C SER A 168 -2.70 2.58 7.37
N THR A 169 -2.74 3.65 6.57
CA THR A 169 -2.05 3.70 5.27
C THR A 169 -0.53 3.70 5.45
N THR A 170 0.00 4.40 6.45
CA THR A 170 1.45 4.37 6.77
C THR A 170 1.91 2.96 7.10
N VAL A 171 1.10 2.17 7.80
CA VAL A 171 1.43 0.77 8.09
C VAL A 171 1.39 -0.11 6.84
N LEU A 172 0.43 0.12 5.93
CA LEU A 172 0.43 -0.56 4.63
C LEU A 172 1.70 -0.26 3.84
N PHE A 173 2.18 0.97 3.88
CA PHE A 173 3.45 1.36 3.25
C PHE A 173 4.66 0.63 3.84
N ILE A 174 4.72 0.49 5.17
CA ILE A 174 5.78 -0.27 5.85
C ILE A 174 5.71 -1.74 5.43
N LYS A 175 4.50 -2.32 5.38
CA LYS A 175 4.28 -3.70 4.93
C LYS A 175 4.76 -3.92 3.49
N ASP A 176 4.48 -2.98 2.59
CA ASP A 176 4.94 -3.03 1.20
C ASP A 176 6.47 -2.93 1.07
N ILE A 177 7.12 -2.09 1.89
CA ILE A 177 8.60 -2.05 1.94
C ILE A 177 9.18 -3.41 2.31
N PHE A 178 8.61 -4.11 3.30
CA PHE A 178 9.08 -5.43 3.69
C PHE A 178 8.82 -6.48 2.61
N ALA A 179 7.64 -6.47 1.99
CA ALA A 179 7.31 -7.36 0.88
C ALA A 179 8.28 -7.16 -0.29
N ASN A 180 8.52 -5.91 -0.68
CA ASN A 180 9.47 -5.56 -1.73
C ASN A 180 10.90 -5.97 -1.39
N SER A 181 11.37 -5.67 -0.17
CA SER A 181 12.72 -6.04 0.27
C SER A 181 12.95 -7.54 0.15
N ARG A 182 11.93 -8.33 0.48
CA ARG A 182 11.99 -9.79 0.37
C ARG A 182 11.93 -10.27 -1.06
N ALA A 183 11.07 -9.70 -1.89
CA ALA A 183 10.98 -10.03 -3.31
C ALA A 183 12.30 -9.71 -4.04
N MET A 184 12.94 -8.57 -3.74
CA MET A 184 14.27 -8.23 -4.25
C MET A 184 15.34 -9.20 -3.75
N SER A 185 15.28 -9.63 -2.49
CA SER A 185 16.17 -10.69 -1.96
C SER A 185 15.95 -12.04 -2.66
N PHE A 186 14.78 -12.26 -3.24
CA PHE A 186 14.44 -13.43 -4.04
C PHE A 186 14.83 -13.26 -5.52
N GLY A 187 15.40 -12.11 -5.90
CA GLY A 187 15.88 -11.81 -7.26
C GLY A 187 14.78 -11.35 -8.21
N PHE A 188 13.72 -10.72 -7.70
CA PHE A 188 12.63 -10.13 -8.50
C PHE A 188 12.76 -8.61 -8.67
N ASP A 189 13.97 -8.05 -8.60
CA ASP A 189 14.19 -6.61 -8.67
C ASP A 189 13.81 -6.02 -10.03
N GLU A 190 14.11 -6.70 -11.14
CA GLU A 190 13.71 -6.29 -12.50
C GLU A 190 12.18 -6.31 -12.65
N GLU A 191 11.53 -7.39 -12.22
CA GLU A 191 10.09 -7.55 -12.32
C GLU A 191 9.33 -6.53 -11.46
N LEU A 192 9.81 -6.26 -10.24
CA LEU A 192 9.27 -5.19 -9.38
C LEU A 192 9.45 -3.81 -10.01
N TYR A 193 10.61 -3.54 -10.62
CA TYR A 193 10.85 -2.27 -11.28
C TYR A 193 9.88 -2.06 -12.45
N GLU A 194 9.66 -3.08 -13.29
CA GLU A 194 8.69 -3.01 -14.39
C GLU A 194 7.26 -2.81 -13.89
N ASN A 195 6.88 -3.45 -12.78
CA ASN A 195 5.59 -3.23 -12.14
C ASN A 195 5.41 -1.77 -11.69
N TYR A 196 6.36 -1.23 -10.95
CA TYR A 196 6.26 0.16 -10.48
C TYR A 196 6.38 1.18 -11.61
N LYS A 197 7.23 0.93 -12.59
CA LYS A 197 7.31 1.76 -13.80
C LYS A 197 5.97 1.84 -14.50
N ALA A 198 5.24 0.72 -14.63
CA ALA A 198 3.91 0.70 -15.21
C ALA A 198 2.88 1.44 -14.35
N ALA A 199 2.92 1.26 -13.03
CA ALA A 199 2.03 1.95 -12.09
C ALA A 199 2.22 3.47 -12.10
N LEU A 200 3.44 3.95 -12.31
CA LEU A 200 3.78 5.38 -12.36
C LEU A 200 3.48 6.04 -13.72
N ARG A 201 3.03 5.30 -14.75
CA ARG A 201 2.74 5.88 -16.07
C ARG A 201 1.56 6.85 -16.02
N GLY A 202 1.84 8.11 -16.35
CA GLY A 202 0.85 9.20 -16.41
C GLY A 202 0.64 9.91 -15.07
N VAL A 203 1.34 9.51 -14.01
CA VAL A 203 1.20 10.11 -12.67
C VAL A 203 1.57 11.60 -12.66
N ARG A 204 2.47 12.06 -13.53
CA ARG A 204 2.87 13.47 -13.64
C ARG A 204 1.72 14.44 -13.94
N GLU A 205 0.62 13.93 -14.46
CA GLU A 205 -0.59 14.73 -14.72
C GLU A 205 -1.38 15.02 -13.44
N MET A 206 -1.11 14.29 -12.34
CA MET A 206 -1.73 14.52 -11.04
C MET A 206 -1.16 15.77 -10.37
N LYS A 207 -2.07 16.66 -9.95
CA LYS A 207 -1.72 17.92 -9.32
C LYS A 207 -2.61 18.20 -8.11
N PHE A 208 -1.98 18.60 -7.02
CA PHE A 208 -2.63 19.12 -5.83
C PHE A 208 -2.04 20.50 -5.56
N THR A 209 -2.56 21.53 -6.23
CA THR A 209 -2.09 22.90 -5.98
C THR A 209 -2.60 23.39 -4.63
N GLU A 210 -1.85 24.29 -3.99
CA GLU A 210 -2.27 24.87 -2.71
C GLU A 210 -3.63 25.58 -2.83
N GLU A 211 -3.83 26.33 -3.92
CA GLU A 211 -5.08 27.01 -4.22
C GLU A 211 -6.26 26.04 -4.39
N ALA A 212 -6.07 24.95 -5.14
CA ALA A 212 -7.12 23.95 -5.33
C ALA A 212 -7.51 23.25 -4.02
N ILE A 213 -6.51 22.96 -3.16
CA ILE A 213 -6.76 22.42 -1.82
C ILE A 213 -7.55 23.43 -0.99
N ILE A 214 -7.14 24.69 -0.93
CA ILE A 214 -7.83 25.71 -0.12
C ILE A 214 -9.28 25.88 -0.58
N ASN A 215 -9.52 25.96 -1.89
CA ASN A 215 -10.87 26.10 -2.44
C ASN A 215 -11.74 24.90 -2.09
N ALA A 216 -11.22 23.68 -2.23
CA ALA A 216 -11.93 22.48 -1.84
C ALA A 216 -12.22 22.42 -0.32
N LEU A 217 -11.28 22.87 0.53
CA LEU A 217 -11.48 22.93 1.98
C LEU A 217 -12.55 23.94 2.39
N LYS A 218 -12.64 25.10 1.70
CA LYS A 218 -13.72 26.08 1.89
C LYS A 218 -15.10 25.50 1.54
N GLU A 219 -15.15 24.57 0.58
CA GLU A 219 -16.35 23.79 0.23
C GLU A 219 -16.57 22.56 1.13
N ASP A 220 -15.93 22.53 2.30
CA ASP A 220 -16.03 21.44 3.29
C ASP A 220 -15.47 20.08 2.82
N LYS A 221 -14.70 20.03 1.73
CA LYS A 221 -14.11 18.78 1.18
C LYS A 221 -12.76 18.42 1.84
N LYS A 222 -12.77 18.14 3.14
CA LYS A 222 -11.56 17.79 3.95
C LYS A 222 -10.64 16.74 3.30
N HIS A 223 -11.24 15.68 2.72
CA HIS A 223 -10.52 14.51 2.20
C HIS A 223 -9.53 14.86 1.08
N VAL A 224 -9.64 16.03 0.45
CA VAL A 224 -8.65 16.51 -0.53
C VAL A 224 -7.24 16.55 0.06
N LEU A 225 -7.11 16.93 1.34
CA LEU A 225 -5.82 17.04 2.01
C LEU A 225 -5.26 15.66 2.36
N ASP A 226 -6.11 14.76 2.85
CA ASP A 226 -5.77 13.35 3.09
C ASP A 226 -5.24 12.72 1.79
N ASN A 227 -5.96 12.94 0.69
CA ASN A 227 -5.61 12.41 -0.62
C ASN A 227 -4.30 13.00 -1.15
N ALA A 228 -4.09 14.32 -1.05
CA ALA A 228 -2.85 14.94 -1.50
C ALA A 228 -1.62 14.38 -0.76
N PHE A 229 -1.71 14.26 0.57
CA PHE A 229 -0.62 13.75 1.39
C PHE A 229 -0.36 12.26 1.18
N LEU A 230 -1.40 11.42 1.17
CA LEU A 230 -1.25 9.97 0.98
C LEU A 230 -0.83 9.62 -0.45
N THR A 231 -1.30 10.34 -1.46
CA THR A 231 -0.85 10.14 -2.85
C THR A 231 0.63 10.49 -2.98
N TYR A 232 1.09 11.59 -2.36
CA TYR A 232 2.51 11.95 -2.36
C TYR A 232 3.37 10.83 -1.78
N LEU A 233 3.02 10.32 -0.59
CA LEU A 233 3.75 9.23 0.04
C LEU A 233 3.68 7.93 -0.76
N GLY A 234 2.49 7.53 -1.19
CA GLY A 234 2.25 6.28 -1.92
C GLY A 234 3.04 6.19 -3.23
N LEU A 235 3.09 7.28 -3.99
CA LEU A 235 3.87 7.31 -5.23
C LEU A 235 5.38 7.27 -4.96
N ASN A 236 5.86 7.98 -3.95
CA ASN A 236 7.29 8.02 -3.64
C ASN A 236 7.80 6.76 -2.94
N LEU A 237 6.94 5.91 -2.43
CA LEU A 237 7.34 4.60 -1.90
C LEU A 237 7.85 3.63 -2.96
N THR A 238 7.41 3.78 -4.21
CA THR A 238 7.79 2.92 -5.33
C THR A 238 9.32 2.82 -5.53
N TRP A 239 10.08 3.85 -5.15
CA TRP A 239 11.54 3.87 -5.28
C TRP A 239 12.30 3.60 -3.97
N VAL A 240 11.63 3.63 -2.80
CA VAL A 240 12.27 3.54 -1.48
C VAL A 240 13.09 2.26 -1.34
N THR A 241 12.50 1.11 -1.64
CA THR A 241 13.19 -0.18 -1.50
C THR A 241 14.39 -0.29 -2.46
N PHE A 242 14.28 0.22 -3.69
CA PHE A 242 15.39 0.25 -4.63
C PHE A 242 16.56 1.09 -4.11
N LYS A 243 16.27 2.23 -3.48
CA LYS A 243 17.28 3.06 -2.83
C LYS A 243 17.94 2.34 -1.65
N MET A 244 17.15 1.62 -0.83
CA MET A 244 17.67 0.82 0.29
C MET A 244 18.69 -0.24 -0.15
N PHE A 245 18.46 -0.87 -1.31
CA PHE A 245 19.35 -1.88 -1.89
C PHE A 245 20.45 -1.29 -2.79
N GLY A 246 20.52 0.04 -2.94
CA GLY A 246 21.51 0.70 -3.80
C GLY A 246 21.30 0.48 -5.30
N ILE A 247 20.11 0.09 -5.73
CA ILE A 247 19.79 -0.18 -7.14
C ILE A 247 19.51 1.12 -7.89
N LYS A 248 20.31 1.40 -8.93
CA LYS A 248 20.31 2.68 -9.68
C LYS A 248 18.94 3.06 -10.27
N TRP A 249 18.07 2.10 -10.55
CA TRP A 249 16.70 2.34 -11.03
C TRP A 249 15.86 3.21 -10.10
N HIS A 250 16.21 3.31 -8.81
CA HIS A 250 15.52 4.18 -7.87
C HIS A 250 15.42 5.62 -8.37
N LYS A 251 16.43 6.12 -9.10
CA LYS A 251 16.44 7.50 -9.63
C LYS A 251 15.38 7.74 -10.69
N GLU A 252 15.15 6.76 -11.57
CA GLU A 252 14.13 6.85 -12.60
C GLU A 252 12.73 6.78 -11.98
N LEU A 253 12.51 5.82 -11.07
CA LEU A 253 11.24 5.70 -10.34
C LEU A 253 10.94 6.96 -9.52
N GLU A 254 11.94 7.52 -8.85
CA GLU A 254 11.83 8.80 -8.13
C GLU A 254 11.43 9.95 -9.04
N GLU A 255 12.03 10.05 -10.22
CA GLU A 255 11.69 11.06 -11.23
C GLU A 255 10.28 10.86 -11.83
N MET A 256 9.84 9.61 -11.98
CA MET A 256 8.48 9.27 -12.46
C MET A 256 7.40 9.53 -11.41
N ALA A 257 7.71 9.33 -10.12
CA ALA A 257 6.79 9.52 -9.00
C ALA A 257 6.52 11.00 -8.66
N ARG A 258 7.24 11.93 -9.28
CA ARG A 258 7.06 13.37 -9.05
C ARG A 258 5.68 13.84 -9.47
N ILE A 259 5.00 14.48 -8.52
CA ILE A 259 3.73 15.17 -8.71
C ILE A 259 3.80 16.59 -8.18
N GLU A 260 2.90 17.45 -8.65
CA GLU A 260 2.78 18.81 -8.13
C GLU A 260 1.98 18.78 -6.81
N VAL A 261 2.64 19.13 -5.70
CA VAL A 261 2.03 19.26 -4.36
C VAL A 261 2.56 20.51 -3.65
N PRO A 262 1.87 21.06 -2.64
CA PRO A 262 2.36 22.19 -1.87
C PRO A 262 3.69 21.85 -1.18
N GLY A 263 4.59 22.83 -1.07
CA GLY A 263 5.92 22.62 -0.49
C GLY A 263 5.89 22.07 0.95
N ILE A 264 4.85 22.41 1.73
CA ILE A 264 4.64 21.85 3.07
C ILE A 264 4.36 20.34 3.03
N ILE A 265 3.55 19.86 2.08
CA ILE A 265 3.25 18.43 1.91
C ILE A 265 4.52 17.70 1.48
N LYS A 266 5.24 18.26 0.49
CA LYS A 266 6.48 17.69 0.00
C LYS A 266 7.51 17.49 1.12
N ARG A 267 7.87 18.58 1.81
CA ARG A 267 8.86 18.56 2.91
C ARG A 267 8.50 17.56 4.00
N LYS A 268 7.23 17.58 4.42
CA LYS A 268 6.72 16.72 5.50
C LYS A 268 6.61 15.25 5.09
N GLY A 269 6.33 14.99 3.81
CA GLY A 269 6.41 13.65 3.23
C GLY A 269 7.84 13.13 3.12
N ASP A 270 8.79 13.97 2.68
CA ASP A 270 10.20 13.61 2.54
C ASP A 270 10.82 13.19 3.88
N GLU A 271 10.52 13.91 4.97
CA GLU A 271 10.93 13.53 6.33
C GLU A 271 10.49 12.10 6.71
N ILE A 272 9.30 11.67 6.28
CA ILE A 272 8.77 10.32 6.55
C ILE A 272 9.48 9.29 5.66
N LEU A 273 9.66 9.60 4.37
CA LEU A 273 10.36 8.73 3.42
C LEU A 273 11.81 8.47 3.85
N ASP A 274 12.49 9.48 4.40
CA ASP A 274 13.84 9.37 4.94
C ASP A 274 13.91 8.39 6.12
N GLU A 275 12.88 8.32 6.96
CA GLU A 275 12.78 7.33 8.02
C GLU A 275 12.40 5.94 7.52
N MET A 276 11.56 5.87 6.47
CA MET A 276 11.19 4.60 5.83
C MET A 276 12.38 3.90 5.16
N ILE A 277 13.31 4.66 4.55
CA ILE A 277 14.57 4.12 4.00
C ILE A 277 15.44 3.45 5.07
N LYS A 278 15.25 3.77 6.36
CA LYS A 278 16.01 3.19 7.48
C LYS A 278 15.42 1.86 7.98
N LEU A 279 14.25 1.44 7.49
CA LEU A 279 13.66 0.16 7.88
C LEU A 279 14.58 -1.02 7.49
N ARG A 280 14.81 -1.94 8.43
CA ARG A 280 15.63 -3.13 8.21
C ARG A 280 14.93 -4.43 8.58
N SER A 281 13.95 -4.37 9.48
CA SER A 281 13.24 -5.54 10.00
C SER A 281 11.81 -5.17 10.36
N GLY A 282 10.88 -6.11 10.16
CA GLY A 282 9.50 -6.03 10.66
C GLY A 282 9.39 -6.08 12.19
N HIS A 283 10.46 -6.51 12.87
CA HIS A 283 10.54 -6.57 14.32
C HIS A 283 11.25 -5.35 14.95
N ASP A 284 11.61 -4.33 14.16
CA ASP A 284 12.13 -3.07 14.69
C ASP A 284 10.97 -2.14 15.10
N GLU A 285 10.31 -2.52 16.20
CA GLU A 285 9.17 -1.80 16.78
C GLU A 285 9.48 -0.32 17.00
N LYS A 286 10.71 0.01 17.41
CA LYS A 286 11.11 1.40 17.67
C LYS A 286 11.10 2.23 16.40
N GLN A 287 11.68 1.72 15.30
CA GLN A 287 11.69 2.43 14.02
C GLN A 287 10.28 2.50 13.42
N ILE A 288 9.50 1.42 13.50
CA ILE A 288 8.10 1.38 13.03
C ILE A 288 7.27 2.44 13.78
N ARG A 289 7.32 2.45 15.11
CA ARG A 289 6.62 3.43 15.95
C ARG A 289 7.03 4.85 15.63
N LYS A 290 8.33 5.07 15.39
CA LYS A 290 8.86 6.38 15.01
C LYS A 290 8.24 6.86 13.69
N ILE A 291 8.18 6.01 12.68
CA ILE A 291 7.58 6.34 11.38
C ILE A 291 6.08 6.64 11.53
N ILE A 292 5.34 5.82 12.28
CA ILE A 292 3.90 6.03 12.50
C ILE A 292 3.63 7.38 13.19
N LYS A 293 4.34 7.67 14.29
CA LYS A 293 4.20 8.94 15.00
C LYS A 293 4.60 10.12 14.13
N LEU A 294 5.72 10.01 13.42
CA LEU A 294 6.17 11.06 12.50
C LEU A 294 5.13 11.34 11.42
N SER A 295 4.50 10.31 10.84
CA SER A 295 3.40 10.48 9.88
C SER A 295 2.21 11.25 10.47
N GLN A 296 1.84 10.96 11.72
CA GLN A 296 0.75 11.65 12.42
C GLN A 296 1.11 13.12 12.68
N GLU A 297 2.29 13.39 13.25
CA GLU A 297 2.77 14.73 13.56
C GLU A 297 2.91 15.59 12.29
N ASN A 298 3.50 15.02 11.24
CA ASN A 298 3.73 15.72 9.97
C ASN A 298 2.42 16.00 9.24
N TYR A 299 1.47 15.07 9.26
CA TYR A 299 0.13 15.34 8.74
C TYR A 299 -0.57 16.45 9.55
N TYR A 300 -0.45 16.44 10.88
CA TYR A 300 -1.05 17.49 11.71
C TYR A 300 -0.43 18.87 11.47
N ASP A 301 0.87 18.95 11.23
CA ASP A 301 1.55 20.19 10.82
C ASP A 301 1.00 20.74 9.50
N ILE A 302 0.72 19.86 8.54
CA ILE A 302 0.06 20.24 7.28
C ILE A 302 -1.36 20.77 7.57
N VAL A 303 -2.14 20.09 8.41
CA VAL A 303 -3.49 20.56 8.80
C VAL A 303 -3.42 21.95 9.43
N LYS A 304 -2.51 22.19 10.38
CA LYS A 304 -2.31 23.51 11.01
C LYS A 304 -1.95 24.58 9.99
N TYR A 305 -1.11 24.26 9.00
CA TYR A 305 -0.76 25.18 7.92
C TYR A 305 -1.99 25.60 7.12
N PHE A 306 -2.83 24.65 6.70
CA PHE A 306 -4.04 24.96 5.94
C PHE A 306 -5.12 25.66 6.79
N CYS A 307 -5.27 25.30 8.07
CA CYS A 307 -6.18 25.99 8.98
C CYS A 307 -5.87 27.49 9.06
N LYS A 308 -4.60 27.87 9.13
CA LYS A 308 -4.16 29.29 9.13
C LYS A 308 -4.47 30.04 7.85
N LYS A 309 -4.74 29.34 6.75
CA LYS A 309 -5.08 29.93 5.44
C LYS A 309 -6.59 29.93 5.16
N LEU A 310 -7.37 29.25 6.01
CA LEU A 310 -8.84 29.26 5.95
C LEU A 310 -9.43 30.40 6.79
N THR A 311 -8.66 30.91 7.75
CA THR A 311 -8.94 32.12 8.54
C THR A 311 -8.50 33.38 7.80
#